data_AF-A0A955WW22-F1
#
_entry.id   AF-A0A955WW22-F1
#
_cell.length_a   1.000
_cell.length_b   1.000
_cell.length_c   1.000
_cell.angle_alpha   90.00
_cell.angle_beta   90.00
_cell.angle_gamma   90.00
#
_symmetry.space_group_name_H-M   'P 1'
#
loop_
_entity.id
_entity.type
_entity.pdbx_description
1 polymer ?
#
loop_
_entity_poly.entity_id
_entity_poly.type
_entity_poly.pdbx_seq_one_letter_code
_entity_poly.pdbx_strand_id
1 'polypeptide(L)'
;MLRGLLWAALGLWAAACSETVEDIDRTQGNLIRKADLEGEWYLLQTVVGVPPTSAFTFEGETSRMERIRWAIHEDYLVAYRSYPLVPGAEAPSTQQPFDGIENPVAAYPIQAHVDVLREYNANTGE
;
A
#
# COMPACT_ATOMS: atom_id res chain seq x y z
N MET A 1 -25.69 48.01 15.92
CA MET A 1 -24.38 47.37 16.20
C MET A 1 -24.52 45.94 16.75
N LEU A 2 -25.61 45.58 17.45
CA LEU A 2 -25.80 44.24 18.02
C LEU A 2 -26.13 43.11 17.01
N ARG A 3 -26.72 43.43 15.85
CA ARG A 3 -27.05 42.43 14.80
C ARG A 3 -25.83 41.91 14.04
N GLY A 4 -24.75 42.68 13.92
CA GLY A 4 -23.52 42.22 13.24
C GLY A 4 -22.72 41.21 14.06
N LEU A 5 -22.76 41.33 15.40
CA LEU A 5 -22.08 40.39 16.30
C LEU A 5 -22.73 39.00 16.31
N LEU A 6 -24.05 38.92 16.14
CA LEU A 6 -24.78 37.64 16.11
C LEU A 6 -24.45 36.80 14.87
N TRP A 7 -24.14 37.42 13.74
CA TRP A 7 -23.72 36.72 12.52
C TRP A 7 -22.25 36.25 12.57
N ALA A 8 -21.39 37.02 13.24
CA ALA A 8 -20.00 36.61 13.46
C ALA A 8 -19.89 35.40 14.42
N ALA A 9 -20.76 35.34 15.44
CA ALA A 9 -20.80 34.23 16.38
C ALA A 9 -21.27 32.92 15.73
N LEU A 10 -22.17 32.96 14.73
CA LEU A 10 -22.70 31.76 14.06
C LEU A 10 -21.69 31.14 13.07
N GLY A 11 -20.77 31.94 12.52
CA GLY A 11 -19.71 31.47 11.62
C GLY A 11 -18.58 30.70 12.33
N LEU A 12 -18.36 30.95 13.62
CA LEU A 12 -17.29 30.28 14.40
C LEU A 12 -17.62 28.82 14.75
N TRP A 13 -18.89 28.41 14.72
CA TRP A 13 -19.29 27.03 14.99
C TRP A 13 -19.11 26.09 13.78
N ALA A 14 -19.00 26.64 12.56
CA ALA A 14 -18.79 25.86 11.35
C ALA A 14 -17.32 25.43 11.14
N ALA A 15 -16.38 25.96 11.94
CA ALA A 15 -14.97 25.59 11.89
C ALA A 15 -14.62 24.38 12.77
N ALA A 16 -15.59 23.79 13.48
CA ALA A 16 -15.40 22.55 14.25
C ALA A 16 -15.51 21.28 13.38
N CYS A 17 -15.42 21.42 12.05
CA CYS A 17 -15.44 20.29 11.13
C CYS A 17 -14.21 19.39 11.32
N SER A 18 -14.43 18.27 11.99
CA SER A 18 -13.85 16.97 11.67
C SER A 18 -12.31 16.95 11.61
N GLU A 19 -11.67 17.12 12.75
CA GLU A 19 -10.32 16.59 12.92
C GLU A 19 -10.43 15.06 12.92
N THR A 20 -9.77 14.41 11.95
CA THR A 20 -9.73 12.95 11.88
C THR A 20 -9.05 12.47 13.16
N VAL A 21 -9.82 11.82 14.02
CA VAL A 21 -9.29 11.27 15.27
C VAL A 21 -8.18 10.30 14.94
N GLU A 22 -6.97 10.57 15.44
CA GLU A 22 -5.81 9.71 15.21
C GLU A 22 -6.02 8.36 15.90
N ASP A 23 -5.43 7.31 15.33
CA ASP A 23 -5.50 5.98 15.90
C ASP A 23 -4.59 5.90 17.15
N ILE A 24 -5.07 5.29 18.25
CA ILE A 24 -4.19 4.92 19.36
C ILE A 24 -3.38 3.71 18.91
N ASP A 25 -2.23 3.98 18.30
CA ASP A 25 -1.28 2.93 17.99
C ASP A 25 -0.39 2.62 19.21
N ARG A 26 -0.78 1.57 19.95
CA ARG A 26 0.02 0.96 21.02
C ARG A 26 0.76 -0.29 20.55
N THR A 27 0.70 -0.60 19.26
CA THR A 27 1.36 -1.76 18.69
C THR A 27 2.85 -1.46 18.49
N GLN A 28 3.66 -2.49 18.28
CA GLN A 28 5.07 -2.27 17.93
C GLN A 28 5.15 -1.67 16.52
N GLY A 29 6.17 -0.83 16.26
CA GLY A 29 6.37 -0.21 14.95
C GLY A 29 6.47 -1.22 13.79
N ASN A 30 6.33 -0.72 12.56
CA ASN A 30 6.27 -1.46 11.28
C ASN A 30 4.89 -2.01 10.88
N LEU A 31 3.80 -1.43 11.39
CA LEU A 31 2.50 -1.61 10.75
C LEU A 31 2.41 -0.79 9.45
N ILE A 32 1.74 -1.34 8.45
CA ILE A 32 1.38 -0.66 7.22
C ILE A 32 -0.15 -0.68 7.15
N ARG A 33 -0.77 0.49 6.95
CA ARG A 33 -2.23 0.53 6.79
C ARG A 33 -2.57 -0.06 5.43
N LYS A 34 -3.61 -0.88 5.37
CA LYS A 34 -4.04 -1.52 4.12
C LYS A 34 -4.37 -0.50 3.02
N ALA A 35 -4.93 0.65 3.40
CA ALA A 35 -5.21 1.75 2.48
C ALA A 35 -3.93 2.33 1.83
N ASP A 36 -2.79 2.27 2.51
CA ASP A 36 -1.50 2.73 1.95
C ASP A 36 -0.96 1.75 0.90
N LEU A 37 -1.59 0.58 0.67
CA LEU A 37 -1.21 -0.38 -0.37
C LEU A 37 -2.13 -0.32 -1.60
N GLU A 38 -3.13 0.56 -1.60
CA GLU A 38 -4.01 0.75 -2.73
C GLU A 38 -3.29 1.44 -3.91
N GLY A 39 -3.87 1.32 -5.11
CA GLY A 39 -3.33 1.94 -6.34
C GLY A 39 -2.25 1.12 -7.05
N GLU A 40 -1.48 1.81 -7.90
CA GLU A 40 -0.39 1.22 -8.68
C GLU A 40 0.97 1.62 -8.11
N TRP A 41 1.90 0.68 -8.09
CA TRP A 41 3.24 0.84 -7.54
C TRP A 41 4.29 0.46 -8.56
N TYR A 42 5.50 1.03 -8.42
CA TYR A 42 6.67 0.60 -9.18
C TYR A 42 7.56 -0.24 -8.26
N LEU A 43 7.80 -1.49 -8.66
CA LEU A 43 8.65 -2.43 -7.94
C LEU A 43 9.92 -2.69 -8.73
N LEU A 44 11.06 -2.64 -8.04
CA LEU A 44 12.36 -2.98 -8.57
C LEU A 44 13.13 -3.73 -7.49
N GLN A 45 13.58 -4.95 -7.79
CA GLN A 45 14.36 -5.76 -6.84
C GLN A 45 15.83 -5.61 -7.16
N THR A 46 16.64 -5.42 -6.11
CA THR A 46 18.11 -5.39 -6.22
C THR A 46 18.70 -6.42 -5.27
N VAL A 47 19.65 -7.20 -5.78
CA VAL A 47 20.41 -8.16 -4.99
C VAL A 47 21.41 -7.41 -4.12
N VAL A 48 21.26 -7.49 -2.80
CA VAL A 48 22.12 -6.77 -1.84
C VAL A 48 23.20 -7.64 -1.20
N GLY A 49 23.20 -8.94 -1.49
CA GLY A 49 24.15 -9.89 -0.93
C GLY A 49 24.05 -11.25 -1.57
N VAL A 50 25.20 -11.85 -1.90
CA VAL A 50 25.28 -13.22 -2.44
C VAL A 50 26.48 -13.96 -1.84
N PRO A 51 26.42 -15.30 -1.67
CA PRO A 51 27.60 -16.06 -1.31
C PRO A 51 28.71 -15.90 -2.35
N PRO A 52 30.00 -15.86 -1.96
CA PRO A 52 31.12 -15.70 -2.91
C PRO A 52 31.22 -16.81 -3.97
N THR A 53 30.58 -17.95 -3.73
CA THR A 53 30.54 -19.11 -4.64
C THR A 53 29.36 -19.06 -5.62
N SER A 54 28.54 -18.00 -5.60
CA SER A 54 27.42 -17.84 -6.53
C SER A 54 27.91 -17.64 -7.97
N ALA A 55 27.41 -18.44 -8.90
CA ALA A 55 27.79 -18.39 -10.31
C ALA A 55 26.75 -17.74 -11.23
N PHE A 56 25.58 -17.37 -10.71
CA PHE A 56 24.41 -16.98 -11.52
C PHE A 56 23.89 -15.57 -11.23
N THR A 57 24.40 -14.89 -10.21
CA THR A 57 23.96 -13.55 -9.81
C THR A 57 25.09 -12.83 -9.04
N PHE A 58 25.01 -11.50 -8.91
CA PHE A 58 25.99 -10.67 -8.21
C PHE A 58 25.32 -9.53 -7.43
N GLU A 59 26.01 -8.99 -6.42
CA GLU A 59 25.53 -7.83 -5.66
C GLU A 59 25.37 -6.61 -6.57
N GLY A 60 24.20 -5.97 -6.52
CA GLY A 60 23.80 -4.86 -7.39
C GLY A 60 23.04 -5.29 -8.64
N GLU A 61 22.96 -6.60 -8.95
CA GLU A 61 22.06 -7.07 -10.00
C GLU A 61 20.62 -6.64 -9.68
N THR A 62 19.95 -6.08 -10.66
CA THR A 62 18.63 -5.47 -10.50
C THR A 62 17.65 -6.04 -11.52
N SER A 63 16.42 -6.30 -11.07
CA SER A 63 15.35 -6.83 -11.92
C SER A 63 14.86 -5.79 -12.94
N ARG A 64 13.92 -6.19 -13.81
CA ARG A 64 13.12 -5.21 -14.56
C ARG A 64 12.20 -4.47 -13.58
N MET A 65 12.00 -3.18 -13.82
CA MET A 65 10.97 -2.40 -13.11
C MET A 65 9.59 -2.88 -13.54
N GLU A 66 8.77 -3.25 -12.58
CA GLU A 66 7.40 -3.72 -12.81
C GLU A 66 6.41 -2.72 -12.24
N ARG A 67 5.32 -2.46 -12.96
CA ARG A 67 4.15 -1.76 -12.42
C ARG A 67 3.18 -2.78 -11.84
N ILE A 68 2.87 -2.64 -10.56
CA ILE A 68 2.16 -3.65 -9.79
C ILE A 68 0.92 -3.09 -9.09
N ARG A 69 0.00 -3.99 -8.73
CA ARG A 69 -1.04 -3.81 -7.73
C ARG A 69 -0.81 -4.80 -6.59
N TRP A 70 -1.04 -4.38 -5.36
CA TRP A 70 -0.98 -5.28 -4.21
C TRP A 70 -2.30 -6.04 -4.06
N ALA A 71 -2.19 -7.32 -3.72
CA ALA A 71 -3.30 -8.16 -3.27
C ALA A 71 -2.97 -8.66 -1.86
N ILE A 72 -3.86 -8.37 -0.92
CA ILE A 72 -3.71 -8.74 0.48
C ILE A 72 -4.47 -10.04 0.70
N HIS A 73 -3.75 -11.12 0.97
CA HIS A 73 -4.30 -12.42 1.37
C HIS A 73 -4.15 -12.63 2.87
N GLU A 74 -4.58 -13.78 3.38
CA GLU A 74 -4.43 -14.14 4.79
C GLU A 74 -2.95 -14.19 5.18
N ASP A 75 -2.14 -14.97 4.46
CA ASP A 75 -0.73 -15.19 4.81
C ASP A 75 0.28 -14.39 3.97
N TYR A 76 -0.16 -13.78 2.86
CA TYR A 76 0.74 -13.15 1.90
C TYR A 76 0.25 -11.81 1.37
N LEU A 77 1.19 -10.89 1.22
CA LEU A 77 1.07 -9.69 0.41
C LEU A 77 1.67 -10.00 -0.97
N VAL A 78 0.83 -10.10 -1.99
CA VAL A 78 1.23 -10.51 -3.34
C VAL A 78 1.22 -9.31 -4.28
N ALA A 79 2.30 -9.14 -5.04
CA ALA A 79 2.40 -8.17 -6.11
C ALA A 79 1.98 -8.82 -7.45
N TYR A 80 0.94 -8.29 -8.07
CA TYR A 80 0.52 -8.67 -9.42
C TYR A 80 0.82 -7.55 -10.41
N ARG A 81 1.12 -7.88 -11.67
CA ARG A 81 1.24 -6.83 -12.70
C ARG A 81 -0.08 -6.09 -12.86
N SER A 82 0.00 -4.76 -12.98
CA SER A 82 -1.17 -3.93 -13.26
C SER A 82 -1.44 -3.72 -14.76
N TYR A 83 -0.69 -4.41 -15.63
CA TYR A 83 -0.78 -4.29 -17.07
C TYR A 83 -0.67 -5.66 -17.74
N PRO A 84 -1.32 -5.84 -18.91
CA PRO A 84 -1.22 -7.08 -19.66
C PRO A 84 0.13 -7.18 -20.37
N LEU A 85 0.65 -8.40 -20.49
CA LEU A 85 1.79 -8.74 -21.33
C LEU A 85 1.43 -8.63 -22.81
N VAL A 86 2.35 -8.10 -23.61
CA VAL A 86 2.16 -8.04 -25.07
C VAL A 86 2.41 -9.43 -25.69
N PRO A 87 1.40 -10.01 -26.38
CA PRO A 87 1.58 -11.31 -27.05
C PRO A 87 2.73 -11.28 -28.08
N GLY A 88 3.60 -12.29 -28.03
CA GLY A 88 4.73 -12.43 -28.96
C GLY A 88 5.97 -11.58 -28.63
N ALA A 89 5.85 -10.58 -27.76
CA ALA A 89 6.99 -9.79 -27.26
C ALA A 89 7.35 -10.18 -25.82
N GLU A 90 6.35 -10.42 -24.96
CA GLU A 90 6.51 -10.63 -23.52
C GLU A 90 5.77 -11.86 -22.98
N ALA A 91 4.73 -12.33 -23.68
CA ALA A 91 4.03 -13.55 -23.28
C ALA A 91 4.91 -14.79 -23.51
N PRO A 92 4.97 -15.75 -22.56
CA PRO A 92 5.65 -17.03 -22.79
C PRO A 92 5.07 -17.72 -24.03
N SER A 93 5.88 -18.54 -24.71
CA SER A 93 5.51 -19.28 -25.94
C SER A 93 4.39 -20.33 -25.74
N THR A 94 3.66 -20.24 -24.63
CA THR A 94 2.52 -21.09 -24.31
C THR A 94 1.34 -20.74 -25.22
N GLN A 95 0.77 -21.76 -25.86
CA GLN A 95 -0.42 -21.67 -26.73
C GLN A 95 -1.71 -21.29 -25.98
N GLN A 96 -1.62 -20.89 -24.72
CA GLN A 96 -2.76 -20.53 -23.89
C GLN A 96 -2.89 -19.00 -23.83
N PRO A 97 -4.11 -18.45 -24.01
CA PRO A 97 -4.34 -17.03 -23.82
C PRO A 97 -4.08 -16.68 -22.34
N PHE A 98 -2.94 -16.04 -22.10
CA PHE A 98 -2.53 -15.54 -20.79
C PHE A 98 -2.07 -14.10 -20.96
N ASP A 99 -2.83 -13.17 -20.39
CA ASP A 99 -2.52 -11.74 -20.42
C ASP A 99 -1.51 -11.34 -19.33
N GLY A 100 -1.14 -12.25 -18.43
CA GLY A 100 -0.12 -12.00 -17.41
C GLY A 100 -0.52 -11.07 -16.27
N ILE A 101 -1.79 -10.63 -16.20
CA ILE A 101 -2.29 -9.76 -15.12
C ILE A 101 -2.33 -10.53 -13.80
N GLU A 102 -2.75 -11.80 -13.83
CA GLU A 102 -2.77 -12.70 -12.66
C GLU A 102 -1.42 -13.40 -12.43
N ASN A 103 -0.34 -12.92 -13.04
CA ASN A 103 1.00 -13.43 -12.81
C ASN A 103 1.65 -12.70 -11.62
N PRO A 104 1.91 -13.38 -10.48
CA PRO A 104 2.59 -12.76 -9.37
C PRO A 104 4.05 -12.47 -9.71
N VAL A 105 4.54 -11.27 -9.35
CA VAL A 105 5.94 -10.87 -9.53
C VAL A 105 6.73 -10.90 -8.22
N ALA A 106 6.05 -10.79 -7.08
CA ALA A 106 6.63 -10.95 -5.76
C ALA A 106 5.54 -11.40 -4.75
N ALA A 107 5.95 -12.05 -3.68
CA ALA A 107 5.08 -12.38 -2.55
C ALA A 107 5.86 -12.25 -1.25
N TYR A 108 5.30 -11.51 -0.30
CA TYR A 108 5.88 -11.31 1.03
C TYR A 108 4.96 -11.93 2.07
N PRO A 109 5.50 -12.69 3.06
CA PRO A 109 4.69 -13.22 4.13
C PRO A 109 4.16 -12.10 5.02
N ILE A 110 2.88 -12.16 5.35
CA ILE A 110 2.25 -11.28 6.34
C ILE A 110 2.46 -11.92 7.71
N GLN A 111 3.06 -11.18 8.64
CA GLN A 111 3.33 -11.68 9.99
C GLN A 111 2.06 -11.73 10.84
N ALA A 112 1.20 -10.72 10.72
CA ALA A 112 -0.08 -10.64 11.41
C ALA A 112 -1.01 -9.65 10.71
N HIS A 113 -2.31 -9.89 10.80
CA HIS A 113 -3.32 -8.85 10.63
C HIS A 113 -3.72 -8.36 12.01
N VAL A 114 -3.71 -7.05 12.21
CA VAL A 114 -4.07 -6.43 13.49
C VAL A 114 -5.08 -5.32 13.25
N ASP A 115 -5.97 -5.15 14.22
CA ASP A 115 -6.89 -4.01 14.27
C ASP A 115 -6.33 -2.98 15.25
N VAL A 116 -6.17 -1.75 14.79
CA VAL A 116 -5.77 -0.60 15.63
C VAL A 116 -7.04 0.17 16.00
N LEU A 117 -7.19 0.48 17.29
CA LEU A 117 -8.36 1.19 17.81
C LEU A 117 -8.15 2.70 17.75
N ARG A 118 -9.23 3.45 17.49
CA ARG A 118 -9.21 4.92 17.48
C ARG A 118 -9.02 5.51 18.87
N GLU A 119 -8.43 6.71 18.92
CA GLU A 119 -8.48 7.54 20.13
C GLU A 119 -9.91 7.99 20.43
N TYR A 120 -10.20 8.22 21.70
CA TYR A 120 -11.46 8.85 22.11
C TYR A 120 -11.27 10.37 22.11
N ASN A 121 -11.96 11.07 21.22
CA ASN A 121 -12.12 12.50 21.15
C ASN A 121 -13.24 13.00 22.08
N ALA A 122 -12.84 13.46 23.26
CA ALA A 122 -13.76 14.02 24.25
C ALA A 122 -14.52 15.30 23.82
N ASN A 123 -14.11 15.98 22.73
CA ASN A 123 -14.78 17.18 22.23
C ASN A 123 -15.97 16.86 21.31
N THR A 124 -15.93 15.74 20.60
CA THR A 124 -17.02 15.25 19.73
C THR A 124 -17.81 14.10 20.36
N GLY A 125 -17.27 13.46 21.40
CA GLY A 125 -17.85 12.27 22.02
C GLY A 125 -17.62 10.98 21.21
N GLU A 126 -16.71 11.03 20.23
CA GLU A 126 -16.19 9.88 19.48
C GLU A 126 -14.99 9.26 20.20
#